data_AF-A0A953Q9X3-F1
#
_entry.id   AF-A0A953Q9X3-F1
#
_cell.length_a   1.000
_cell.length_b   1.000
_cell.length_c   1.000
_cell.angle_alpha   90.00
_cell.angle_beta   90.00
_cell.angle_gamma   90.00
#
_symmetry.space_group_name_H-M   'P 1'
#
loop_
_entity.id
_entity.type
_entity.pdbx_description
1 polymer ?
#
loop_
_entity_poly.entity_id
_entity_poly.type
_entity_poly.pdbx_seq_one_letter_code
_entity_poly.pdbx_strand_id
1 'polypeptide(L)' 'DVLDILIADLRDIEAAKKIDRPELRVHCTNTIMRTSDDKAKLARTVLALLTAENAARAGADPS' A
#
# COMPACT_ATOMS: atom_id res chain seq x y z
N ASP A 1 12.11 -14.20 1.57
CA ASP A 1 11.04 -13.49 0.84
C ASP A 1 9.90 -13.28 1.81
N VAL A 2 9.64 -12.04 2.23
CA VAL A 2 8.84 -11.70 3.44
C VAL A 2 7.93 -10.48 3.25
N LEU A 3 7.76 -10.01 2.00
CA LEU A 3 7.04 -8.77 1.72
C LEU A 3 5.64 -9.07 1.16
N ASP A 4 4.61 -8.79 1.95
CA ASP A 4 3.21 -8.97 1.53
C ASP A 4 2.64 -7.75 0.80
N ILE A 5 3.09 -6.55 1.17
CA ILE A 5 2.56 -5.27 0.71
C ILE A 5 3.72 -4.31 0.41
N LEU A 6 3.74 -3.75 -0.80
CA LEU A 6 4.67 -2.72 -1.23
C LEU A 6 3.93 -1.39 -1.41
N ILE A 7 4.46 -0.31 -0.82
CA ILE A 7 4.02 1.05 -1.07
C ILE A 7 5.00 1.71 -2.04
N ALA A 8 4.53 2.03 -3.24
CA ALA A 8 5.29 2.70 -4.29
C ALA A 8 4.87 4.17 -4.45
N ASP A 9 5.73 4.97 -5.07
CA ASP A 9 5.39 6.36 -5.43
C ASP A 9 4.37 6.37 -6.58
N LEU A 10 3.48 7.37 -6.59
CA LEU A 10 2.53 7.57 -7.70
C LEU A 10 3.19 7.69 -9.07
N ARG A 11 4.44 8.16 -9.12
CA ARG A 11 5.22 8.28 -10.37
C ARG A 11 5.57 6.94 -10.98
N ASP A 12 5.56 5.86 -10.19
CA ASP A 12 5.95 4.51 -10.61
C ASP A 12 4.74 3.60 -10.90
N ILE A 13 3.54 4.17 -11.04
CA ILE A 13 2.29 3.40 -11.15
C ILE A 13 2.30 2.34 -12.25
N GLU A 14 2.92 2.63 -13.40
CA GLU A 14 2.99 1.67 -14.51
C GLU A 14 3.97 0.52 -14.25
N ALA A 15 5.02 0.75 -13.44
CA ALA A 15 5.90 -0.31 -12.98
C ALA A 15 5.24 -1.11 -11.86
N ALA A 16 4.57 -0.43 -10.92
CA ALA A 16 3.84 -1.03 -9.81
C ALA A 16 2.80 -2.05 -10.29
N LYS A 17 1.99 -1.70 -11.30
CA LYS A 17 1.00 -2.61 -11.90
C LYS A 17 1.59 -3.92 -12.45
N LYS A 18 2.85 -3.91 -12.88
CA LYS A 18 3.51 -5.10 -13.46
C LYS A 18 3.95 -6.11 -12.41
N ILE A 19 4.12 -5.66 -11.17
CA ILE A 19 4.60 -6.48 -10.06
C ILE A 19 3.51 -6.74 -9.01
N ASP A 20 2.34 -6.12 -9.16
CA ASP A 20 1.14 -6.35 -8.35
C ASP A 20 0.55 -7.73 -8.65
N ARG A 21 0.57 -8.61 -7.64
CA ARG A 21 0.17 -10.01 -7.76
C ARG A 21 -0.34 -10.52 -6.40
N PRO A 22 -1.05 -11.67 -6.36
CA PRO A 22 -1.65 -12.15 -5.12
C PRO A 22 -0.67 -12.29 -3.94
N GLU A 23 0.59 -12.67 -4.22
CA GLU A 23 1.64 -12.81 -3.19
C GLU A 23 2.38 -11.50 -2.85
N LEU A 24 2.16 -10.43 -3.62
CA LEU A 24 2.76 -9.11 -3.39
C LEU A 24 1.81 -8.03 -3.89
N ARG A 25 1.08 -7.40 -2.96
CA ARG A 25 0.15 -6.31 -3.30
C ARG A 25 0.87 -4.99 -3.36
N VAL A 26 0.55 -4.17 -4.34
CA VAL A 26 1.24 -2.90 -4.54
C VAL A 26 0.27 -1.74 -4.50
N HIS A 27 0.49 -0.81 -3.57
CA HIS A 27 -0.28 0.43 -3.48
C HIS A 27 0.58 1.62 -3.88
N CYS A 28 0.02 2.53 -4.66
CA CYS A 28 0.72 3.76 -5.04
C CYS A 28 0.20 4.94 -4.23
N THR A 29 1.10 5.71 -3.63
CA THR A 29 0.77 6.96 -2.92
C THR A 29 1.91 7.97 -3.03
N ASN A 30 1.71 9.20 -2.55
CA ASN A 30 2.80 10.16 -2.51
C ASN A 30 3.78 9.78 -1.40
N THR A 31 4.99 9.33 -1.77
CA THR A 31 6.03 8.91 -0.82
C THR A 31 7.08 9.98 -0.57
N ILE A 32 6.93 11.18 -1.14
CA ILE A 32 7.84 12.31 -0.92
C ILE A 32 7.65 12.88 0.49
N MET A 33 8.69 12.78 1.33
CA MET A 33 8.68 13.19 2.74
C MET A 33 9.58 14.41 3.00
N ARG A 34 9.24 15.58 2.46
CA ARG A 34 10.07 16.81 2.63
C ARG A 34 9.91 17.43 4.01
N THR A 35 8.72 17.31 4.59
CA THR A 35 8.35 17.90 5.88
C THR A 35 7.89 16.83 6.87
N SER A 36 7.77 17.20 8.15
CA SER A 36 7.12 16.35 9.16
C SER A 36 5.68 16.02 8.78
N ASP A 37 5.00 16.96 8.15
CA ASP A 37 3.61 16.81 7.74
C ASP A 37 3.47 15.81 6.59
N ASP A 38 4.43 15.80 5.66
CA ASP A 38 4.48 14.80 4.59
C ASP A 38 4.66 13.39 5.16
N LYS A 39 5.56 13.22 6.16
CA LYS A 39 5.76 11.94 6.85
C LYS A 39 4.48 11.49 7.54
N ALA A 40 3.85 12.39 8.29
CA ALA A 40 2.62 12.10 9.01
C ALA A 40 1.46 11.78 8.06
N LYS A 41 1.39 12.46 6.92
CA LYS A 41 0.41 12.19 5.87
C LYS A 41 0.63 10.82 5.26
N LEU A 42 1.85 10.48 4.87
CA LEU A 42 2.19 9.15 4.34
C LEU A 42 1.84 8.06 5.35
N ALA A 43 2.23 8.20 6.61
CA ALA A 43 1.93 7.23 7.67
C ALA A 43 0.42 7.00 7.82
N ARG A 44 -0.39 8.07 7.87
CA ARG A 44 -1.86 7.96 7.94
C ARG A 44 -2.44 7.27 6.72
N THR A 45 -1.96 7.61 5.52
CA THR A 45 -2.43 6.97 4.28
C THR A 45 -2.10 5.48 4.26
N VAL A 46 -0.89 5.09 4.66
CA VAL A 46 -0.51 3.68 4.74
C VAL A 46 -1.36 2.93 5.77
N LEU A 47 -1.56 3.49 6.96
CA LEU A 47 -2.41 2.86 7.98
C LEU A 47 -3.86 2.66 7.50
N ALA A 48 -4.42 3.64 6.80
CA ALA A 48 -5.77 3.52 6.23
C ALA A 48 -5.84 2.41 5.16
N LEU A 49 -4.82 2.32 4.28
CA LEU A 49 -4.72 1.26 3.27
C LEU A 49 -4.65 -0.13 3.91
N LEU A 50 -3.78 -0.31 4.91
CA LEU A 50 -3.63 -1.59 5.63
C LEU A 50 -4.91 -1.98 6.36
N THR A 51 -5.62 -1.01 6.93
CA THR A 51 -6.91 -1.26 7.59
C THR A 51 -7.96 -1.75 6.59
N ALA A 52 -8.04 -1.11 5.41
CA ALA A 52 -8.94 -1.53 4.34
C ALA A 52 -8.58 -2.91 3.78
N GLU A 53 -7.28 -3.19 3.60
CA GLU A 53 -6.77 -4.49 3.18
C GLU A 53 -7.17 -5.61 4.14
N ASN A 54 -6.98 -5.37 5.45
CA ASN A 54 -7.31 -6.35 6.48
C ASN A 54 -8.81 -6.61 6.52
N ALA A 55 -9.63 -5.56 6.39
CA ALA A 55 -11.08 -5.72 6.31
C ALA A 55 -11.51 -6.51 5.07
N ALA A 56 -10.90 -6.25 3.92
CA ALA A 56 -11.18 -6.98 2.67
C ALA A 56 -10.79 -8.46 2.77
N ARG A 57 -9.66 -8.78 3.43
CA ARG A 57 -9.27 -10.18 3.71
C ARG A 57 -10.27 -10.86 4.64
N ALA A 58 -10.67 -10.22 5.74
CA ALA A 58 -11.61 -10.78 6.71
C ALA A 58 -13.01 -11.03 6.10
N GLY A 59 -13.43 -10.22 5.13
CA GLY A 59 -14.69 -10.44 4.39
C GLY A 59 -14.61 -11.48 3.28
N ALA A 60 -13.41 -11.95 2.92
CA ALA A 60 -13.18 -12.89 1.83
C ALA A 60 -12.99 -14.34 2.29
N ASP A 61 -12.93 -14.62 3.60
CA ASP A 61 -12.97 -15.98 4.16
C ASP A 61 -14.43 -16.47 4.20
N PRO A 62 -14.85 -17.39 3.31
CA PRO A 62 -16.13 -18.06 3.45
C PRO A 62 -15.96 -19.22 4.45
N SER A 63 -16.85 -19.28 5.44
CA SER A 63 -17.03 -20.46 6.30
C SER A 63 -17.43 -21.70 5.51
#